data_AF-A0A8S3K7D1-F1
#
_entry.id   AF-A0A8S3K7D1-F1
#
_cell.length_a   1.000
_cell.length_b   1.000
_cell.length_c   1.000
_cell.angle_alpha   90.00
_cell.angle_beta   90.00
_cell.angle_gamma   90.00
#
_symmetry.space_group_name_H-M   'P 1'
#
loop_
_entity.id
_entity.type
_entity.pdbx_description
1 polymer ?
#
loop_
_entity_poly.entity_id
_entity_poly.type
_entity_poly.pdbx_seq_one_letter_code
_entity_poly.pdbx_strand_id
1 'polypeptide(L)'
;MSFVPKRCTSDAASNEQNLNQLPPTYMYSVIFKDIILEINDDDAKSIKALETYCKKQHIPDAEINELKSKYHQKSPVWWYTCEIFLCGMLNRGLRSLDMEAMSKLGFFIRILHLQLKQLHQQQSANFRKPFTVYRGQGMTKEDF
;
A
#
# COMPACT_ATOMS: atom_id res chain seq x y z
N MET A 1 1.22 -6.95 -5.42
CA MET A 1 0.32 -6.36 -6.42
C MET A 1 1.15 -5.45 -7.32
N SER A 2 1.18 -5.72 -8.62
CA SER A 2 1.96 -4.93 -9.59
C SER A 2 1.11 -3.77 -10.12
N PHE A 3 1.70 -2.58 -10.19
CA PHE A 3 1.09 -1.33 -10.67
C PHE A 3 1.36 -1.07 -12.16
N VAL A 4 1.74 -2.09 -12.93
CA VAL A 4 2.04 -1.92 -14.36
C VAL A 4 0.75 -2.05 -15.19
N PRO A 5 0.38 -1.06 -16.01
CA PRO A 5 -0.74 -1.16 -16.94
C PRO A 5 -0.49 -2.23 -18.02
N LYS A 6 -1.49 -3.07 -18.30
CA LYS A 6 -1.48 -4.04 -19.41
C LYS A 6 -1.74 -3.35 -20.77
N ARG A 7 -0.84 -2.48 -21.23
CA ARG A 7 -0.75 -2.17 -22.67
C ARG A 7 0.46 -2.91 -23.23
N CYS A 8 0.27 -3.58 -24.37
CA CYS A 8 1.15 -4.53 -25.04
C CYS A 8 0.96 -6.01 -24.64
N THR A 9 -0.19 -6.59 -24.97
CA THR A 9 -0.23 -8.01 -25.38
C THR A 9 -1.27 -8.18 -26.48
N SER A 10 -0.85 -7.98 -27.72
CA SER A 10 -1.41 -8.74 -28.84
C SER A 10 -0.42 -9.86 -29.14
N ASP A 11 -0.98 -11.08 -29.15
CA ASP A 11 -0.47 -12.34 -29.67
C ASP A 11 0.55 -13.16 -28.89
N ALA A 12 0.27 -14.47 -28.93
CA ALA A 12 0.75 -15.52 -28.08
C ALA A 12 2.11 -16.07 -28.51
N ALA A 13 3.08 -16.06 -27.60
CA ALA A 13 4.09 -17.10 -27.39
C ALA A 13 5.04 -16.65 -26.26
N SER A 14 5.31 -17.55 -25.29
CA SER A 14 6.40 -17.45 -24.30
C SER A 14 6.60 -16.07 -23.63
N ASN A 15 5.79 -15.73 -22.64
CA ASN A 15 6.00 -14.52 -21.82
C ASN A 15 7.08 -14.75 -20.75
N GLU A 16 8.34 -14.88 -21.18
CA GLU A 16 9.43 -14.29 -20.40
C GLU A 16 9.22 -12.77 -20.50
N GLN A 17 8.46 -12.21 -19.55
CA GLN A 17 8.23 -10.77 -19.50
C GLN A 17 9.60 -10.08 -19.49
N ASN A 18 9.92 -9.38 -20.58
CA ASN A 18 11.20 -8.71 -20.76
C ASN A 18 11.30 -7.60 -19.70
N LEU A 19 11.92 -7.92 -18.56
CA LEU A 19 12.04 -7.01 -17.40
C LEU A 19 12.70 -5.68 -17.78
N ASN A 20 13.43 -5.66 -18.90
CA ASN A 20 14.07 -4.48 -19.51
C ASN A 20 13.09 -3.40 -19.98
N GLN A 21 11.78 -3.68 -20.06
CA GLN A 21 10.76 -2.70 -20.46
C GLN A 21 10.00 -2.07 -19.28
N LEU A 22 10.28 -2.49 -18.05
CA LEU A 22 9.58 -1.96 -16.89
C LEU A 22 10.07 -0.53 -16.57
N PRO A 23 9.15 0.40 -16.23
CA PRO A 23 9.54 1.72 -15.77
C PRO A 23 10.48 1.62 -14.56
N PRO A 24 11.52 2.47 -14.43
CA PRO A 24 12.41 2.45 -13.27
C PRO A 24 11.68 2.56 -11.91
N THR A 25 10.52 3.24 -11.90
CA THR A 25 9.64 3.33 -10.73
C THR A 25 9.19 1.98 -10.19
N TYR A 26 9.07 0.96 -11.04
CA TYR A 26 8.81 -0.41 -10.62
C TYR A 26 9.96 -0.93 -9.74
N MET A 27 11.22 -0.79 -10.19
CA MET A 27 12.37 -1.22 -9.40
C MET A 27 12.44 -0.50 -8.06
N TYR A 28 12.21 0.82 -8.04
CA TYR A 28 12.17 1.58 -6.79
C TYR A 28 11.07 1.10 -5.84
N SER A 29 9.88 0.80 -6.36
CA SER A 29 8.78 0.28 -5.54
C SER A 29 9.07 -1.10 -4.93
N VAL A 30 9.77 -1.97 -5.66
CA VAL A 30 10.18 -3.29 -5.19
C VAL A 30 11.23 -3.15 -4.09
N ILE A 31 12.30 -2.39 -4.34
CA ILE A 31 13.36 -2.13 -3.36
C ILE A 31 12.78 -1.50 -2.09
N PHE A 32 11.92 -0.49 -2.24
CA PHE A 32 11.26 0.16 -1.11
C PHE A 32 10.41 -0.81 -0.28
N LYS A 33 9.64 -1.67 -0.95
CA LYS A 33 8.85 -2.71 -0.28
C LYS A 33 9.75 -3.64 0.52
N ASP A 34 10.84 -4.11 -0.06
CA ASP A 34 11.73 -5.06 0.60
C ASP A 34 12.43 -4.40 1.81
N ILE A 35 12.90 -3.17 1.66
CA ILE A 35 13.44 -2.37 2.78
C ILE A 35 12.44 -2.26 3.93
N ILE A 36 11.19 -1.86 3.67
CA ILE A 36 10.20 -1.69 4.73
C ILE A 36 9.87 -3.00 5.45
N LEU A 37 9.85 -4.11 4.73
CA LEU A 37 9.54 -5.41 5.31
C LEU A 37 10.69 -5.94 6.17
N GLU A 38 11.93 -5.53 5.91
CA GLU A 38 13.11 -5.91 6.69
C GLU A 38 13.41 -4.96 7.86
N ILE A 39 13.02 -3.69 7.76
CA ILE A 39 13.19 -2.74 8.85
C ILE A 39 12.47 -3.25 10.10
N ASN A 40 13.17 -3.28 11.22
CA ASN A 40 12.62 -3.56 12.55
C ASN A 40 12.60 -2.26 13.35
N ASP A 41 11.49 -1.52 13.23
CA ASP A 41 11.30 -0.24 13.90
C ASP A 41 10.35 -0.39 15.09
N ASP A 42 10.62 0.37 16.15
CA ASP A 42 9.68 0.56 17.26
C ASP A 42 8.41 1.29 16.79
N ASP A 43 7.27 0.59 16.88
CA ASP A 43 5.96 1.10 16.51
C ASP A 43 5.61 2.39 17.27
N ALA A 44 5.99 2.51 18.54
CA ALA A 44 5.68 3.70 19.34
C ALA A 44 6.43 4.94 18.83
N LYS A 45 7.70 4.78 18.43
CA LYS A 45 8.50 5.82 17.79
C LYS A 45 7.94 6.19 16.42
N SER A 46 7.52 5.19 15.64
CA SER A 46 6.94 5.38 14.31
C SER A 46 5.62 6.14 14.36
N ILE A 47 4.75 5.83 15.32
CA ILE A 47 3.48 6.56 15.54
C ILE A 47 3.74 8.03 15.91
N LYS A 48 4.73 8.32 16.77
CA LYS A 48 5.12 9.71 17.09
C LYS A 48 5.66 10.47 15.88
N ALA A 49 6.45 9.80 15.04
CA ALA A 49 6.96 10.40 13.81
C ALA A 49 5.82 10.69 12.83
N LEU A 50 4.84 9.79 12.72
CA LEU A 50 3.63 9.97 11.92
C LEU A 50 2.79 11.14 12.44
N GLU A 51 2.57 11.25 13.75
CA GLU A 51 1.86 12.39 14.37
C GLU A 51 2.50 13.72 13.97
N THR A 52 3.84 13.80 14.09
CA THR A 52 4.58 15.02 13.75
C THR A 52 4.41 15.37 12.27
N TYR A 53 4.41 14.36 11.39
CA TYR A 53 4.15 14.55 9.96
C TYR A 53 2.71 14.99 9.67
N CYS A 54 1.72 14.38 10.32
CA CYS A 54 0.30 14.74 10.14
C CYS A 54 0.03 16.19 10.54
N LYS A 55 0.64 16.67 11.63
CA LYS A 55 0.57 18.08 12.05
C LYS A 55 1.13 19.03 10.99
N LYS A 56 2.23 18.67 10.33
CA LYS A 56 2.80 19.45 9.21
C LYS A 56 1.90 19.44 7.96
N GLN A 57 1.16 18.35 7.75
CA GLN A 57 0.22 18.22 6.63
C GLN A 57 -1.16 18.82 6.94
N HIS A 58 -1.30 19.56 8.05
CA HIS A 58 -2.55 20.20 8.48
C HIS A 58 -3.73 19.22 8.67
N ILE A 59 -3.43 17.97 9.04
CA ILE A 59 -4.49 17.02 9.43
C ILE A 59 -5.10 17.48 10.77
N PRO A 60 -6.44 17.44 10.92
CA PRO A 60 -7.09 17.85 12.16
C PRO A 60 -6.58 17.07 13.38
N ASP A 61 -6.32 17.78 14.49
CA ASP A 61 -5.85 17.15 15.74
C ASP A 61 -6.82 16.09 16.28
N ALA A 62 -8.12 16.23 16.00
CA ALA A 62 -9.13 15.24 16.37
C ALA A 62 -8.86 13.87 15.72
N GLU A 63 -8.55 13.85 14.42
CA GLU A 63 -8.25 12.61 13.68
C GLU A 63 -6.92 12.00 14.13
N ILE A 64 -5.92 12.84 14.40
CA ILE A 64 -4.61 12.39 14.92
C ILE A 64 -4.78 11.76 16.31
N ASN A 65 -5.58 12.37 17.18
CA ASN A 65 -5.85 11.86 18.53
C ASN A 65 -6.66 10.55 18.50
N GLU A 66 -7.62 10.44 17.57
CA GLU A 66 -8.34 9.19 17.33
C GLU A 66 -7.40 8.07 16.91
N LEU A 67 -6.52 8.35 15.94
CA LEU A 67 -5.50 7.40 15.51
C LEU A 67 -4.67 6.93 16.72
N LYS A 68 -4.10 7.85 17.49
CA LYS A 68 -3.23 7.51 18.64
C LYS A 68 -3.94 6.67 19.70
N SER A 69 -5.15 7.06 20.09
CA SER A 69 -5.88 6.41 21.18
C SER A 69 -6.40 5.03 20.80
N LYS A 70 -6.81 4.85 19.54
CA LYS A 70 -7.45 3.62 19.08
C LYS A 70 -6.55 2.74 18.21
N TYR A 71 -5.32 3.15 17.88
CA TYR A 71 -4.47 2.46 16.90
C TYR A 71 -4.40 0.95 17.15
N HIS A 72 -4.04 0.57 18.37
CA HIS A 72 -3.88 -0.82 18.78
C HIS A 72 -5.20 -1.55 19.06
N GLN A 73 -6.34 -0.84 19.10
CA GLN A 73 -7.67 -1.42 19.35
C GLN A 73 -8.31 -1.93 18.06
N LYS A 74 -7.79 -1.53 16.91
CA LYS A 74 -8.33 -1.85 15.58
C LYS A 74 -7.28 -2.57 14.75
N SER A 75 -7.73 -3.37 13.81
CA SER A 75 -6.81 -4.06 12.92
C SER A 75 -6.26 -3.10 11.85
N PRO A 76 -5.03 -3.32 11.35
CA PRO A 76 -4.45 -2.54 10.25
C PRO A 76 -5.36 -2.44 9.02
N VAL A 77 -6.03 -3.54 8.65
CA VAL A 77 -7.02 -3.56 7.55
C VAL A 77 -8.17 -2.61 7.84
N TRP A 78 -8.67 -2.57 9.09
CA TRP A 78 -9.73 -1.64 9.47
C TRP A 78 -9.29 -0.19 9.24
N TRP A 79 -8.07 0.16 9.65
CA TRP A 79 -7.49 1.49 9.41
C TRP A 79 -7.29 1.81 7.93
N TYR A 80 -7.00 0.81 7.10
CA TYR A 80 -6.89 0.98 5.66
C TYR A 80 -8.25 1.17 4.98
N THR A 81 -9.32 0.59 5.53
CA THR A 81 -10.67 0.66 4.94
C THR A 81 -11.55 1.75 5.53
N CYS A 82 -11.22 2.27 6.71
CA CYS A 82 -11.98 3.32 7.36
C CYS A 82 -11.82 4.66 6.60
N GLU A 83 -12.89 5.45 6.55
CA GLU A 83 -12.92 6.77 5.90
C GLU A 83 -12.22 7.83 6.76
N ILE A 84 -10.93 7.64 7.00
CA ILE A 84 -10.06 8.61 7.69
C ILE A 84 -8.89 9.00 6.78
N PHE A 85 -8.14 10.03 7.20
CA PHE A 85 -7.00 10.55 6.44
C PHE A 85 -5.94 9.48 6.08
N LEU A 86 -5.76 8.44 6.90
CA LEU A 86 -4.63 7.51 6.78
C LEU A 86 -4.60 6.77 5.43
N CYS A 87 -5.74 6.24 4.98
CA CYS A 87 -5.82 5.53 3.70
C CYS A 87 -5.57 6.46 2.52
N GLY A 88 -6.17 7.65 2.54
CA GLY A 88 -5.97 8.68 1.51
C GLY A 88 -4.51 9.13 1.44
N MET A 89 -3.89 9.39 2.59
CA MET A 89 -2.49 9.79 2.70
C MET A 89 -1.54 8.70 2.19
N LEU A 90 -1.80 7.43 2.55
CA LEU A 90 -1.01 6.30 2.06
C LEU A 90 -1.12 6.12 0.55
N ASN A 91 -2.35 6.07 0.02
CA ASN A 91 -2.56 5.87 -1.40
C ASN A 91 -1.99 7.03 -2.23
N ARG A 92 -2.11 8.27 -1.73
CA ARG A 92 -1.49 9.44 -2.35
C ARG A 92 0.03 9.33 -2.36
N GLY A 93 0.65 9.04 -1.20
CA GLY A 93 2.10 8.92 -1.09
C GLY A 93 2.68 7.85 -2.00
N LEU A 94 2.04 6.68 -2.08
CA LEU A 94 2.43 5.61 -3.00
C LEU A 94 2.27 6.00 -4.47
N ARG A 95 1.19 6.72 -4.83
CA ARG A 95 0.93 7.17 -6.20
C ARG A 95 1.92 8.22 -6.68
N SER A 96 2.32 9.14 -5.79
CA SER A 96 3.27 10.21 -6.11
C SER A 96 4.72 9.84 -5.85
N LEU A 97 4.99 8.64 -5.31
CA LEU A 97 6.32 8.22 -4.83
C LEU A 97 6.93 9.24 -3.85
N ASP A 98 6.10 9.79 -2.97
CA ASP A 98 6.54 10.74 -1.93
C ASP A 98 7.31 9.97 -0.85
N MET A 99 8.64 10.00 -0.95
CA MET A 99 9.55 9.30 -0.03
C MET A 99 9.40 9.75 1.43
N GLU A 100 9.04 11.01 1.69
CA GLU A 100 8.82 11.48 3.05
C GLU A 100 7.57 10.81 3.62
N ALA A 101 6.43 10.91 2.92
CA ALA A 101 5.18 10.28 3.32
C ALA A 101 5.32 8.76 3.47
N MET A 102 5.94 8.13 2.47
CA MET A 102 6.19 6.69 2.40
C MET A 102 7.05 6.20 3.56
N SER A 103 8.09 6.96 3.95
CA SER A 103 8.93 6.62 5.11
C SER A 103 8.15 6.70 6.45
N LYS A 104 7.30 7.72 6.63
CA LYS A 104 6.50 7.88 7.86
C LYS A 104 5.39 6.85 7.97
N LEU A 105 4.89 6.36 6.84
CA LEU A 105 3.87 5.33 6.76
C LEU A 105 4.45 3.92 6.64
N GLY A 106 5.78 3.77 6.58
CA GLY A 106 6.42 2.49 6.31
C GLY A 106 6.07 1.41 7.34
N PHE A 107 6.03 1.75 8.63
CA PHE A 107 5.60 0.83 9.68
C PHE A 107 4.15 0.33 9.45
N PHE A 108 3.24 1.23 9.05
CA PHE A 108 1.85 0.87 8.78
C PHE A 108 1.74 -0.03 7.54
N ILE A 109 2.50 0.24 6.48
CA ILE A 109 2.60 -0.62 5.28
C ILE A 109 3.06 -2.03 5.67
N ARG A 110 4.10 -2.14 6.52
CA ARG A 110 4.63 -3.41 7.01
C ARG A 110 3.55 -4.21 7.75
N ILE A 111 2.91 -3.61 8.75
CA ILE A 111 1.90 -4.29 9.56
C ILE A 111 0.68 -4.67 8.71
N LEU A 112 0.23 -3.79 7.81
CA LEU A 112 -0.85 -4.07 6.88
C LEU A 112 -0.49 -5.23 5.93
N HIS A 113 0.73 -5.27 5.41
CA HIS A 113 1.22 -6.36 4.56
C HIS A 113 1.19 -7.70 5.30
N LEU A 114 1.68 -7.74 6.54
CA LEU A 114 1.67 -8.95 7.36
C LEU A 114 0.25 -9.45 7.62
N GLN A 115 -0.68 -8.55 7.96
CA GLN A 115 -2.08 -8.92 8.17
C GLN A 115 -2.72 -9.45 6.88
N LEU A 116 -2.50 -8.79 5.73
CA LEU A 116 -3.02 -9.25 4.45
C LEU A 116 -2.46 -10.61 4.04
N LYS A 117 -1.17 -10.87 4.32
CA LYS A 117 -0.54 -12.18 4.08
C LYS A 117 -1.21 -13.26 4.93
N GLN A 118 -1.46 -12.99 6.21
CA GLN A 118 -2.16 -13.92 7.10
C GLN A 118 -3.60 -14.20 6.63
N LEU A 119 -4.36 -13.16 6.28
CA LEU A 119 -5.73 -13.30 5.76
C LEU A 119 -5.74 -14.09 4.45
N HIS A 120 -4.79 -13.83 3.56
CA HIS A 120 -4.66 -14.58 2.30
C HIS A 120 -4.32 -16.05 2.53
N GLN A 121 -3.44 -16.37 3.49
CA GLN A 121 -3.14 -17.75 3.87
C GLN A 121 -4.36 -18.48 4.42
N GLN A 122 -5.13 -17.83 5.30
CA GLN A 122 -6.38 -18.38 5.84
C GLN A 122 -7.41 -18.61 4.73
N GLN A 123 -7.57 -17.64 3.84
CA GLN A 123 -8.51 -17.74 2.73
C GLN A 123 -8.10 -18.85 1.74
N SER A 124 -6.82 -18.96 1.38
CA SER A 124 -6.33 -19.98 0.44
C SER A 124 -6.38 -21.40 1.02
N ALA A 125 -6.21 -21.56 2.34
CA ALA A 125 -6.43 -22.83 3.02
C ALA A 125 -7.90 -23.29 2.90
N ASN A 126 -8.84 -22.34 3.01
CA ASN A 126 -10.29 -22.61 2.92
C ASN A 126 -10.81 -22.70 1.48
N PHE A 127 -10.19 -21.98 0.53
CA PHE A 127 -10.56 -21.95 -0.87
C PHE A 127 -9.39 -22.40 -1.75
N ARG A 128 -9.45 -23.66 -2.20
CA ARG A 128 -8.43 -24.27 -3.09
C ARG A 128 -8.56 -23.89 -4.56
N LYS A 129 -9.50 -23.02 -4.92
CA LYS A 129 -9.76 -22.60 -6.30
C LYS A 129 -9.34 -21.13 -6.49
N PRO A 130 -8.77 -20.77 -7.66
CA PRO A 130 -8.58 -19.38 -8.02
C PRO A 130 -9.90 -18.61 -7.96
N PHE A 131 -9.88 -17.41 -7.39
CA PHE A 131 -11.05 -16.52 -7.39
C PHE A 131 -10.78 -15.35 -8.33
N THR A 132 -11.77 -15.04 -9.17
CA THR A 132 -11.71 -13.89 -10.08
C THR A 132 -12.19 -12.66 -9.32
N VAL A 133 -11.41 -11.59 -9.35
CA VAL A 133 -11.79 -10.29 -8.77
C VAL A 133 -11.91 -9.25 -9.88
N TYR A 134 -12.83 -8.32 -9.68
CA TYR A 134 -13.03 -7.19 -10.58
C TYR A 134 -12.60 -5.91 -9.86
N ARG A 135 -11.83 -5.07 -10.55
CA ARG A 135 -11.49 -3.72 -10.08
C ARG A 135 -11.86 -2.73 -11.18
N GLY A 136 -12.51 -1.63 -10.80
CA GLY A 136 -12.73 -0.52 -11.72
C GLY A 136 -11.40 0.11 -12.13
N GLN A 137 -11.25 0.44 -13.41
CA GLN A 137 -10.13 1.22 -13.92
C GLN A 137 -10.68 2.50 -14.53
N GLY A 138 -10.28 3.66 -14.00
CA GLY A 138 -10.55 4.92 -14.66
C GLY A 138 -9.80 4.97 -15.99
N MET A 139 -10.52 5.20 -17.08
CA MET A 139 -9.96 5.40 -18.41
C MET A 139 -10.29 6.82 -18.87
N THR A 140 -9.36 7.45 -19.60
CA THR A 140 -9.66 8.72 -20.26
C THR A 140 -10.61 8.47 -21.43
N LYS A 141 -11.24 9.52 -21.96
CA LYS A 141 -12.17 9.37 -23.09
C LYS A 141 -11.44 8.90 -24.36
N GLU A 142 -10.16 9.21 -24.47
CA GLU A 142 -9.30 8.83 -25.58
C GLU A 142 -8.88 7.35 -25.52
N ASP A 143 -8.98 6.74 -24.33
CA ASP A 143 -8.61 5.35 -24.07
C ASP A 143 -9.80 4.38 -24.07
N PHE A 144 -11.03 4.89 -24.27
CA PHE A 144 -12.30 4.14 -24.31
C PHE A 144 -12.72 3.84 -25.75
#